data_AF-A0A0S3SJS9-F1
#
_entry.id   AF-A0A0S3SJS9-F1
#
_cell.length_a   1.000
_cell.length_b   1.000
_cell.length_c   1.000
_cell.angle_alpha   90.00
_cell.angle_beta   90.00
_cell.angle_gamma   90.00
#
_symmetry.space_group_name_H-M   'P 1'
#
loop_
_entity.id
_entity.type
_entity.pdbx_description
1 polymer ?
#
loop_
_entity_poly.entity_id
_entity_poly.type
_entity_poly.pdbx_seq_one_letter_code
_entity_poly.pdbx_strand_id
1 'polypeptide(L)' 'MNEPRTSHMTASKHILRYLKGTIDFGLLFPKVSRSMEGTLEVWSDSDWSGDKVDRRSTFGYFIQYEGAPIS' A
#
# COMPACT_ATOMS: atom_id res chain seq x y z
N MET A 1 4.33 -12.65 -15.59
CA MET A 1 3.27 -13.29 -14.79
C MET A 1 2.58 -14.39 -15.62
N ASN A 2 3.37 -15.29 -16.23
CA ASN A 2 2.84 -16.25 -17.22
C ASN A 2 2.84 -17.70 -16.72
N GLU A 3 3.29 -17.94 -15.49
CA GLU A 3 3.29 -19.25 -14.82
C GLU A 3 2.83 -19.09 -13.37
N PRO A 4 1.51 -19.06 -13.11
CA PRO A 4 0.99 -18.91 -11.77
C PRO A 4 1.31 -20.16 -10.92
N ARG A 5 2.03 -19.96 -9.82
CA ARG A 5 2.32 -20.98 -8.80
C ARG A 5 1.22 -21.02 -7.76
N THR A 6 1.19 -22.12 -7.00
CA THR A 6 0.28 -22.30 -5.85
C THR A 6 0.38 -21.16 -4.84
N SER A 7 1.59 -20.61 -4.61
CA SER A 7 1.82 -19.45 -3.75
C SER A 7 1.04 -18.21 -4.21
N HIS A 8 1.01 -17.92 -5.51
CA HIS A 8 0.26 -16.78 -6.06
C HIS A 8 -1.24 -16.97 -5.81
N MET A 9 -1.77 -18.17 -6.04
CA MET A 9 -3.19 -18.46 -5.80
C MET A 9 -3.58 -18.31 -4.32
N THR A 10 -2.70 -18.74 -3.40
CA THR A 10 -2.91 -18.56 -1.96
C THR A 10 -2.94 -17.07 -1.58
N ALA A 11 -2.00 -16.28 -2.09
CA ALA A 11 -1.96 -14.84 -1.87
C ALA A 11 -3.24 -14.14 -2.41
N SER A 12 -3.68 -14.48 -3.63
CA SER A 12 -4.91 -13.93 -4.20
C SER A 12 -6.14 -14.28 -3.35
N LYS A 13 -6.27 -15.53 -2.90
CA LYS A 13 -7.39 -15.94 -2.03
C LYS A 13 -7.38 -15.20 -0.69
N HIS A 14 -6.21 -14.94 -0.12
CA HIS A 14 -6.08 -14.17 1.11
C HIS A 14 -6.60 -12.73 0.92
N ILE A 15 -6.16 -12.06 -0.14
CA ILE A 15 -6.63 -10.70 -0.49
C ILE A 15 -8.15 -10.67 -0.65
N LEU A 16 -8.74 -11.61 -1.40
CA LEU A 16 -10.19 -11.64 -1.62
C LEU A 16 -10.98 -11.90 -0.32
N ARG A 17 -10.46 -12.73 0.58
CA ARG A 17 -11.09 -12.96 1.89
C ARG A 17 -11.06 -11.71 2.77
N TYR A 18 -9.92 -11.01 2.77
CA TYR A 18 -9.80 -9.74 3.48
C TYR A 18 -10.82 -8.73 2.95
N LEU A 19 -10.83 -8.48 1.64
CA LEU A 19 -11.78 -7.55 1.00
C LEU A 19 -13.24 -7.89 1.31
N LYS A 20 -13.60 -9.17 1.29
CA LYS A 20 -14.96 -9.61 1.65
C LYS A 20 -15.28 -9.38 3.14
N GLY A 21 -14.32 -9.61 4.02
CA GLY A 21 -14.49 -9.47 5.47
C GLY A 21 -14.48 -8.01 5.96
N THR A 22 -13.92 -7.09 5.17
CA THR A 22 -13.79 -5.67 5.50
C THR A 22 -14.62 -4.78 4.58
N ILE A 23 -15.73 -5.29 4.02
CA ILE A 23 -16.55 -4.53 3.08
C ILE A 23 -17.15 -3.26 3.70
N ASP A 24 -17.44 -3.31 5.00
CA ASP A 24 -18.00 -2.18 5.76
C ASP A 24 -16.92 -1.27 6.37
N PHE A 25 -15.64 -1.56 6.12
CA PHE A 25 -14.53 -0.78 6.68
C PHE A 25 -14.22 0.39 5.75
N GLY A 26 -13.90 1.53 6.34
CA GLY A 26 -13.48 2.73 5.63
C GLY A 26 -12.17 3.29 6.19
N LEU A 27 -11.65 4.30 5.52
CA LEU A 27 -10.49 5.07 6.00
C LEU A 27 -10.96 6.09 7.03
N LEU A 28 -10.22 6.21 8.13
CA LEU A 28 -10.47 7.21 9.16
C LEU A 28 -9.66 8.47 8.83
N PHE A 29 -10.34 9.54 8.44
CA PHE A 29 -9.72 10.85 8.28
C PHE A 29 -9.78 11.63 9.60
N PRO A 30 -8.64 12.09 10.13
CA PRO A 30 -8.64 12.93 11.32
C PRO A 30 -9.26 14.30 11.00
N LYS A 31 -9.79 14.98 12.02
CA LYS A 31 -10.16 16.40 11.87
C LYS A 31 -8.88 17.20 11.66
N VAL A 32 -8.65 17.66 10.43
CA VAL A 32 -7.51 18.48 10.08
C VAL A 32 -7.81 19.97 10.22
N SER A 33 -6.76 20.76 10.47
CA SER A 33 -6.85 22.21 10.37
C SER A 33 -7.10 22.61 8.91
N ARG A 34 -7.64 23.81 8.71
CA ARG A 34 -7.86 24.40 7.37
C ARG A 34 -6.59 24.43 6.49
N SER A 35 -5.41 24.42 7.12
CA SER A 35 -4.12 24.40 6.43
C SER A 35 -3.75 23.03 5.83
N MET A 36 -4.39 21.94 6.27
CA MET A 36 -4.14 20.56 5.81
C MET A 36 -5.27 20.01 4.94
N GLU A 37 -6.37 20.77 4.78
CA GLU A 37 -7.48 20.44 3.89
C GLU A 37 -6.96 20.28 2.45
N GLY A 38 -7.27 19.14 1.83
CA GLY A 38 -6.83 18.79 0.48
C GLY A 38 -5.33 18.50 0.32
N THR A 39 -4.54 18.42 1.40
CA THR A 39 -3.10 18.18 1.30
C THR A 39 -2.80 16.71 1.03
N LEU A 40 -1.96 16.45 0.02
CA LEU A 40 -1.43 15.13 -0.32
C LEU A 40 0.08 15.13 -0.12
N GLU A 41 0.57 14.26 0.75
CA GLU A 41 1.99 14.07 1.03
C GLU A 41 2.42 12.68 0.56
N VAL A 42 3.56 12.62 -0.14
CA VAL A 42 4.08 11.39 -0.74
C VAL A 42 5.56 11.27 -0.40
N TRP A 43 5.93 10.15 0.20
CA TRP A 43 7.31 9.77 0.43
C TRP A 43 7.64 8.54 -0.40
N SER A 44 8.88 8.47 -0.86
CA SER A 44 9.42 7.33 -1.60
C SER A 44 10.69 6.89 -0.90
N ASP A 45 10.78 5.60 -0.58
CA ASP A 45 12.01 4.97 -0.15
C ASP A 45 12.69 4.31 -1.35
N SER A 46 13.99 4.53 -1.45
CA SER A 46 14.83 3.94 -2.49
C SER A 46 15.84 3.02 -1.83
N ASP A 47 15.57 1.72 -1.83
CA ASP A 47 16.59 0.74 -1.48
C ASP A 47 17.42 0.39 -2.73
N TRP A 48 18.75 0.38 -2.62
CA TRP A 48 19.62 -0.04 -3.72
C TRP A 48 20.10 -1.49 -3.56
N SER A 49 20.06 -2.01 -2.33
CA SER A 49 20.73 -3.26 -1.93
C SER A 49 19.78 -4.32 -1.36
N GLY A 50 18.47 -4.17 -1.53
CA GLY A 50 17.46 -5.06 -0.93
C GLY A 50 17.33 -6.43 -1.59
N ASP A 51 17.42 -6.48 -2.92
CA ASP A 51 17.23 -7.72 -3.69
C ASP A 51 18.58 -8.39 -4.05
N LYS A 52 18.82 -9.57 -3.48
CA LYS A 52 20.04 -10.38 -3.73
C LYS A 52 19.99 -11.17 -5.04
N VAL A 53 18.82 -11.30 -5.67
CA VAL A 53 18.62 -12.11 -6.87
C VAL A 53 18.76 -11.22 -8.11
N ASP A 54 17.95 -10.16 -8.20
CA ASP A 54 17.88 -9.33 -9.41
C ASP A 54 18.48 -7.92 -9.23
N ARG A 55 18.90 -7.55 -8.00
CA ARG A 55 19.37 -6.20 -7.63
C ARG A 55 18.43 -5.08 -8.10
N ARG A 56 17.14 -5.40 -8.22
CA ARG A 56 16.12 -4.42 -8.54
C ARG A 56 15.79 -3.68 -7.26
N SER A 57 15.84 -2.36 -7.32
CA SER A 57 15.38 -1.49 -6.25
C SER A 57 13.92 -1.82 -5.96
N THR A 58 13.63 -2.15 -4.71
CA THR A 58 12.27 -2.23 -4.19
C THR A 58 11.88 -0.81 -3.84
N PHE A 59 11.04 -0.20 -4.68
CA PHE A 59 10.52 1.14 -4.40
C PHE A 59 9.35 1.02 -3.43
N GLY A 60 9.52 1.54 -2.22
CA GLY A 60 8.44 1.75 -1.26
C GLY A 60 7.87 3.15 -1.43
N TYR A 61 6.55 3.31 -1.33
CA TYR A 61 5.92 4.62 -1.23
C TYR A 61 5.00 4.66 -0.02
N PHE A 62 4.96 5.81 0.64
CA PHE A 62 4.00 6.11 1.69
C PHE A 62 3.22 7.35 1.26
N ILE A 63 1.89 7.25 1.29
CA ILE A 63 1.01 8.32 0.84
C ILE A 63 0.05 8.68 1.98
N GLN A 64 -0.03 9.97 2.26
CA GLN A 64 -0.92 10.53 3.27
C GLN A 64 -1.79 11.61 2.64
N TYR A 65 -3.10 11.52 2.85
CA TYR A 65 -4.06 12.54 2.42
C TYR A 65 -4.75 13.13 3.65
N GLU A 66 -4.71 14.44 3.80
CA GLU A 66 -5.25 15.15 4.98
C GLU A 66 -4.80 14.52 6.30
N GLY A 67 -3.52 14.17 6.40
CA GLY A 67 -2.99 13.54 7.60
C GLY A 67 -3.39 12.07 7.81
N ALA A 68 -4.20 11.45 6.94
CA ALA A 68 -4.54 10.02 7.01
C ALA A 68 -3.71 9.18 6.03
N PRO A 69 -3.14 8.04 6.46
CA PRO A 69 -2.43 7.14 5.55
C PRO A 69 -3.42 6.44 4.60
N ILE A 70 -3.12 6.44 3.29
CA ILE A 70 -3.98 5.87 2.25
C ILE A 70 -3.30 4.82 1.36
N SER A 71 -2.00 4.57 1.56
CA SER A 71 -1.20 3.52 0.89
C SER A 71 -0.90 2.35 1.82
#